data_AF-A0A2E9GR92-F1
#
_entry.id   AF-A0A2E9GR92-F1
#
_cell.length_a   1.000
_cell.length_b   1.000
_cell.length_c   1.000
_cell.angle_alpha   90.00
_cell.angle_beta   90.00
_cell.angle_gamma   90.00
#
_symmetry.space_group_name_H-M   'P 1'
#
loop_
_entity.id
_entity.type
_entity.pdbx_description
1 polymer ?
#
loop_
_entity_poly.entity_id
_entity_poly.type
_entity_poly.pdbx_seq_one_letter_code
_entity_poly.pdbx_strand_id
1 'polypeptide(L)' 'MDVFEDEILVRRAPHPGIAAVLSVVLPGLGQVYAGNLLTGALWFLFTGFAYWAVLIPGFLAHGFCVWCAYRAAKDWRGY' A
#
# COMPACT_ATOMS: atom_id res chain seq x y z
N MET A 1 15.91 6.55 45.60
CA MET A 1 14.70 6.96 44.85
C MET A 1 14.98 6.67 43.37
N ASP A 2 15.49 5.46 43.08
CA ASP A 2 16.36 5.22 41.91
C ASP A 2 15.81 4.09 41.02
N VAL A 3 14.89 3.27 41.55
CA VAL A 3 14.23 2.17 40.81
C VAL A 3 13.10 2.69 39.91
N PHE A 4 12.44 3.79 40.31
CA PHE A 4 11.31 4.36 39.56
C PHE A 4 11.77 5.17 38.33
N GLU A 5 12.99 5.73 38.35
CA GLU A 5 13.57 6.42 37.20
C GLU A 5 14.11 5.43 36.15
N ASP A 6 14.74 4.33 36.58
CA ASP A 6 15.21 3.28 35.67
C ASP A 6 14.06 2.61 34.91
N GLU A 7 12.90 2.40 35.55
CA GLU A 7 11.73 1.79 34.91
C GLU A 7 11.09 2.70 33.85
N ILE A 8 11.22 4.02 33.99
CA ILE A 8 10.66 5.02 33.07
C ILE A 8 11.63 5.35 31.92
N LEU A 9 12.94 5.15 32.10
CA LEU A 9 13.96 5.39 31.07
C LEU A 9 14.14 4.23 30.09
N VAL A 10 13.59 3.04 30.34
CA VAL A 10 13.56 1.93 29.37
C VAL A 10 12.42 2.10 28.35
N ARG A 11 12.27 3.30 27.78
CA ARG A 11 11.59 3.42 26.47
C ARG A 11 12.51 2.80 25.43
N ARG A 12 12.38 1.48 25.23
CA ARG A 12 13.04 0.75 24.14
C ARG A 12 12.89 1.55 22.86
N ALA A 13 14.01 2.03 22.31
CA ALA A 13 14.02 2.65 21.00
C ALA A 13 13.30 1.73 20.01
N PRO A 14 12.35 2.24 19.18
CA PRO A 14 11.63 1.42 18.22
C PRO A 14 12.63 0.65 17.35
N HIS A 15 12.57 -0.68 17.35
CA HIS A 15 13.52 -1.49 16.60
C HIS A 15 13.23 -1.33 15.09
N PRO A 16 14.18 -0.83 14.29
CA PRO A 16 13.94 -0.50 12.88
C PRO A 16 13.50 -1.71 12.04
N GLY A 17 13.95 -2.91 12.42
CA GLY A 17 13.50 -4.15 11.78
C GLY A 17 12.01 -4.47 12.00
N ILE A 18 11.45 -4.13 13.17
CA ILE A 18 10.02 -4.36 13.44
C ILE A 18 9.18 -3.35 12.67
N ALA A 19 9.64 -2.10 12.58
CA ALA A 19 9.01 -1.07 11.75
C ALA A 19 8.99 -1.47 10.26
N ALA A 20 10.08 -2.06 9.76
CA ALA A 20 10.16 -2.55 8.38
C ALA A 20 9.17 -3.69 8.12
N VAL A 21 9.13 -4.71 8.98
CA VAL A 21 8.18 -5.84 8.85
C VAL A 21 6.73 -5.38 8.97
N LEU A 22 6.42 -4.44 9.89
CA LEU A 22 5.08 -3.84 9.98
C LEU A 22 4.69 -3.11 8.69
N SER A 23 5.64 -2.41 8.06
CA SER A 23 5.42 -1.69 6.80
C SER A 23 5.18 -2.62 5.60
N VAL A 24 5.65 -3.87 5.67
CA VAL A 24 5.38 -4.89 4.64
C VAL A 24 3.93 -5.36 4.70
N VAL A 25 3.35 -5.45 5.91
CA VAL A 25 1.95 -5.90 6.08
C VAL A 25 0.96 -4.82 5.65
N LEU A 26 1.21 -3.56 6.02
CA LEU A 26 0.41 -2.41 5.63
C LEU A 26 1.32 -1.19 5.39
N PRO A 27 1.26 -0.55 4.20
CA PRO A 27 2.08 0.61 3.90
C PRO A 27 1.79 1.73 4.91
N GLY A 28 2.82 2.16 5.63
CA GLY A 28 2.72 3.20 6.66
C GLY A 28 2.73 2.71 8.11
N LEU A 29 2.55 1.41 8.39
CA LEU A 29 2.54 0.89 9.77
C LEU A 29 3.89 1.02 10.49
N GLY A 30 5.02 0.94 9.79
CA GLY A 30 6.33 1.18 10.42
C GLY A 30 6.52 2.61 10.89
N GLN A 31 5.90 3.57 10.20
CA GLN A 31 5.91 4.98 10.60
C GLN A 31 4.99 5.20 11.81
N VAL A 32 3.86 4.51 11.87
CA VAL A 32 2.99 4.46 13.07
C VAL A 32 3.72 3.86 14.27
N TYR A 33 4.48 2.78 14.09
CA TYR A 33 5.30 2.15 15.14
C TYR A 33 6.42 3.08 15.64
N ALA A 34 6.97 3.92 14.76
CA ALA A 34 7.91 4.98 15.12
C ALA A 34 7.26 6.22 15.77
N GLY A 35 5.94 6.22 15.98
CA GLY A 35 5.17 7.33 16.57
C GLY A 35 4.71 8.40 15.57
N ASN A 36 5.02 8.25 14.28
CA ASN A 36 4.66 9.20 13.22
C ASN A 36 3.39 8.76 12.49
N LEU A 37 2.23 8.96 13.13
CA LEU A 37 0.93 8.59 12.59
C LEU A 37 0.60 9.28 11.26
N LEU A 38 1.00 10.56 11.13
CA LEU A 38 0.75 11.37 9.94
C LEU A 38 1.50 10.83 8.71
N THR A 39 2.79 10.49 8.88
CA THR A 39 3.60 9.91 7.81
C THR A 39 3.05 8.55 7.38
N GLY A 40 2.60 7.73 8.33
CA GLY A 40 1.93 6.46 8.03
C GLY A 40 0.66 6.63 7.20
N ALA A 41 -0.21 7.56 7.58
CA ALA A 41 -1.45 7.85 6.85
C ALA A 41 -1.18 8.38 5.44
N LEU A 42 -0.20 9.27 5.26
CA LEU A 42 0.18 9.78 3.93
C LEU A 42 0.65 8.66 3.01
N TRP A 43 1.50 7.76 3.50
CA TRP A 43 1.97 6.61 2.72
C TRP A 43 0.87 5.63 2.36
N PHE A 44 -0.06 5.36 3.29
CA PHE A 44 -1.22 4.51 3.03
C PHE A 44 -2.12 5.10 1.93
N LEU A 45 -2.43 6.39 2.01
CA LEU A 45 -3.25 7.09 1.01
C LEU A 45 -2.55 7.14 -0.35
N PHE A 46 -1.25 7.46 -0.37
CA PHE A 46 -0.48 7.54 -1.61
C PHE A 46 -0.41 6.19 -2.32
N THR A 47 -0.11 5.11 -1.58
CA THR A 47 -0.05 3.76 -2.15
C THR A 47 -1.42 3.25 -2.59
N GLY A 48 -2.47 3.49 -1.79
CA GLY A 48 -3.84 3.17 -2.19
C GLY A 48 -4.27 3.89 -3.47
N PHE A 49 -3.96 5.18 -3.57
CA PHE A 49 -4.22 5.97 -4.78
C PHE A 49 -3.40 5.48 -5.98
N ALA A 50 -2.12 5.18 -5.80
CA ALA A 50 -1.26 4.64 -6.86
C ALA A 50 -1.79 3.31 -7.41
N TYR A 51 -2.23 2.40 -6.53
CA TYR A 51 -2.86 1.15 -6.97
C TYR A 51 -4.16 1.41 -7.75
N TRP A 52 -5.03 2.29 -7.25
CA TRP A 52 -6.26 2.66 -7.94
C TRP A 52 -5.97 3.26 -9.33
N ALA A 53 -4.96 4.14 -9.42
CA ALA A 53 -4.58 4.83 -10.65
C ALA A 53 -3.87 3.95 -11.68
N VAL A 54 -3.33 2.78 -11.31
CA VAL A 54 -2.63 1.88 -12.25
C VAL A 54 -3.45 0.64 -12.57
N LEU A 55 -3.96 -0.06 -11.56
CA LEU A 55 -4.68 -1.33 -11.75
C LEU A 55 -6.01 -1.11 -12.46
N ILE A 56 -6.82 -0.16 -12.00
CA ILE A 56 -8.18 0.04 -12.53
C ILE A 56 -8.15 0.46 -13.99
N PRO A 57 -7.43 1.52 -14.41
CA PRO A 57 -7.38 1.89 -15.82
C PRO A 57 -6.68 0.81 -16.67
N GLY A 58 -5.69 0.09 -16.13
CA GLY A 58 -5.07 -1.04 -16.81
C GLY A 58 -6.05 -2.15 -17.14
N PHE A 59 -6.86 -2.58 -16.16
CA PHE A 59 -7.90 -3.59 -16.40
C PHE A 59 -9.03 -3.10 -17.30
N LEU A 60 -9.41 -1.82 -17.20
CA LEU A 60 -10.41 -1.23 -18.11
C LEU A 60 -9.92 -1.21 -19.56
N ALA A 61 -8.68 -0.77 -19.80
CA ALA A 61 -8.07 -0.77 -21.12
C ALA A 61 -7.94 -2.20 -21.67
N HIS A 62 -7.56 -3.15 -20.82
CA HIS A 62 -7.49 -4.56 -21.21
C HIS A 62 -8.87 -5.13 -21.58
N GLY A 63 -9.90 -4.83 -20.78
CA GLY A 63 -11.28 -5.20 -21.08
C GLY A 63 -11.78 -4.59 -22.40
N PHE A 64 -11.43 -3.34 -22.67
CA PHE A 64 -11.73 -2.69 -23.95
C PHE A 64 -11.03 -3.39 -25.13
N CYS A 65 -9.77 -3.78 -24.96
CA CYS A 65 -9.03 -4.54 -25.97
C CYS A 65 -9.71 -5.89 -26.28
N VAL A 66 -10.14 -6.64 -25.26
CA VAL A 66 -10.89 -7.89 -25.43
C VAL A 66 -12.23 -7.64 -26.13
N TRP A 67 -12.94 -6.58 -25.78
CA TRP A 67 -14.19 -6.20 -26.44
C TRP A 67 -13.98 -5.87 -27.92
N CYS A 68 -12.96 -5.07 -28.24
CA CYS A 68 -12.59 -4.76 -29.62
C CYS A 68 -12.27 -6.03 -30.42
N ALA A 69 -11.48 -6.94 -29.84
CA ALA A 69 -11.15 -8.21 -30.48
C ALA A 69 -12.40 -9.09 -30.70
N TYR A 70 -13.29 -9.17 -29.69
CA TYR A 70 -14.55 -9.91 -29.81
C TYR A 70 -15.44 -9.32 -30.91
N ARG A 71 -15.58 -7.99 -30.97
CA ARG A 71 -16.35 -7.33 -32.03
C ARG A 71 -15.75 -7.57 -33.40
N ALA A 72 -14.43 -7.41 -33.55
CA ALA A 72 -13.75 -7.68 -34.81
C ALA A 72 -13.96 -9.13 -35.27
N ALA A 73 -13.88 -10.10 -34.35
CA ALA A 73 -14.13 -11.51 -34.66
C ALA A 73 -15.61 -11.79 -35.01
N LYS A 74 -16.56 -11.10 -34.35
CA LYS A 74 -17.99 -11.22 -34.65
C LYS A 74 -18.33 -10.63 -36.02
N ASP A 75 -17.73 -9.49 -36.35
CA ASP A 75 -17.92 -8.77 -37.61
C ASP A 75 -17.22 -9.49 -38.80
N TRP A 76 -16.22 -10.35 -38.52
CA TRP A 76 -15.56 -11.25 -39.50
C TRP A 76 -16.45 -12.41 -39.99
N ARG A 77 -17.74 -12.49 -39.62
CA ARG A 77 -18.69 -13.50 -40.16
C ARG A 77 -19.13 -13.25 -41.61
N GLY A 78 -18.21 -12.83 -42.47
CA GLY A 78 -18.45 -12.46 -43.87
C GLY A 78 -17.46 -13.08 -44.85
N TYR A 79 -17.49 -14.41 -44.96
CA TYR A 79 -17.57 -15.10 -46.24
C TYR A 79 -18.84 -15.94 -46.22
#